data_AF-A0A962Q5N7-F1
#
_entry.id   AF-A0A962Q5N7-F1
#
_cell.length_a   1.000
_cell.length_b   1.000
_cell.length_c   1.000
_cell.angle_alpha   90.00
_cell.angle_beta   90.00
_cell.angle_gamma   90.00
#
_symmetry.space_group_name_H-M   'P 1'
#
loop_
_entity.id
_entity.type
_entity.pdbx_description
1 polymer ?
#
loop_
_entity_poly.entity_id
_entity_poly.type
_entity_poly.pdbx_seq_one_letter_code
_entity_poly.pdbx_strand_id
1 'polypeptide(L)' 'MPVITLPDGSQRSFANPVTVHDVAADIGPGLARAALAGVVDG' A
#
# COMPACT_ATOMS: atom_id res chain seq x y z
N MET A 1 -10.31 -9.54 -4.07
CA MET A 1 -8.84 -9.40 -4.06
C MET A 1 -8.47 -8.08 -4.70
N PRO A 2 -8.26 -7.01 -3.92
CA PRO A 2 -7.82 -5.74 -4.48
C PRO A 2 -6.39 -5.85 -5.03
N VAL A 3 -6.17 -5.28 -6.20
CA VAL A 3 -4.84 -5.07 -6.79
C VAL A 3 -4.52 -3.60 -6.63
N ILE A 4 -3.43 -3.29 -5.92
CA ILE A 4 -2.99 -1.92 -5.65
C ILE A 4 -1.77 -1.64 -6.51
N THR A 5 -1.88 -0.62 -7.35
CA THR A 5 -0.78 -0.13 -8.17
C THR A 5 -0.07 1.00 -7.45
N LEU A 6 1.24 0.87 -7.29
CA LEU A 6 2.09 1.86 -6.66
C LEU A 6 2.66 2.83 -7.71
N PRO A 7 3.14 4.03 -7.30
CA PRO A 7 3.65 5.05 -8.23
C PRO A 7 4.87 4.62 -9.04
N ASP A 8 5.57 3.58 -8.60
CA ASP A 8 6.70 2.95 -9.30
C ASP A 8 6.27 1.97 -10.41
N GLY A 9 4.95 1.79 -10.60
CA GLY A 9 4.36 0.85 -11.55
C GLY A 9 4.27 -0.58 -11.02
N SER A 10 4.75 -0.85 -9.80
CA SER A 10 4.60 -2.17 -9.18
C SER A 10 3.14 -2.40 -8.76
N GLN A 11 2.71 -3.66 -8.85
CA GLN A 11 1.35 -4.06 -8.49
C GLN A 11 1.42 -5.08 -7.36
N ARG A 12 0.58 -4.90 -6.34
CA ARG A 12 0.47 -5.81 -5.21
C ARG A 12 -0.96 -6.29 -5.08
N SER A 13 -1.13 -7.61 -4.98
CA SER A 13 -2.44 -8.25 -4.83
C SER A 13 -2.66 -8.65 -3.39
N PHE A 14 -3.78 -8.23 -2.81
CA PHE A 14 -4.13 -8.58 -1.43
C PHE A 14 -5.38 -9.48 -1.41
N ALA A 15 -5.38 -10.46 -0.52
CA ALA A 15 -6.50 -11.41 -0.39
C ALA A 15 -7.73 -10.76 0.24
N ASN A 16 -7.52 -9.86 1.19
CA ASN A 16 -8.54 -9.16 1.96
C ASN A 16 -8.51 -7.65 1.65
N PRO A 17 -9.56 -6.89 2.02
CA PRO A 17 -9.48 -5.44 2.06
C PRO A 17 -8.32 -5.00 2.97
N VAL A 18 -7.49 -4.08 2.48
CA VAL A 18 -6.29 -3.60 3.18
C VAL A 18 -6.33 -2.08 3.29
N THR A 19 -5.69 -1.55 4.33
CA THR A 19 -5.51 -0.13 4.52
C THR A 19 -4.22 0.36 3.85
N VAL A 20 -4.10 1.68 3.67
CA VAL A 20 -2.85 2.29 3.19
C VAL A 20 -1.67 1.91 4.09
N HIS A 21 -1.89 1.81 5.40
CA HIS A 21 -0.84 1.44 6.34
C HIS A 21 -0.40 -0.02 6.14
N ASP A 22 -1.33 -0.94 5.88
CA ASP A 22 -1.01 -2.35 5.61
C ASP A 22 -0.16 -2.49 4.34
N VAL A 23 -0.46 -1.70 3.30
CA VAL A 23 0.35 -1.68 2.07
C VAL A 23 1.75 -1.15 2.36
N ALA A 24 1.88 -0.10 3.17
CA ALA A 24 3.18 0.44 3.56
C ALA A 24 3.99 -0.55 4.42
N ALA A 25 3.32 -1.31 5.30
CA ALA A 25 3.90 -2.37 6.12
C ALA A 25 4.42 -3.55 5.28
N ASP A 26 3.68 -3.92 4.23
CA ASP A 26 4.09 -4.96 3.29
C ASP A 26 5.32 -4.55 2.45
N ILE A 27 5.49 -3.26 2.15
CA ILE A 27 6.69 -2.73 1.48
C ILE A 27 7.88 -2.72 2.44
N GLY A 28 7.68 -2.30 3.68
CA GLY A 28 8.68 -2.41 4.74
C GLY A 28 8.42 -1.54 5.97
N PRO A 29 9.01 -1.91 7.13
CA PRO A 29 8.73 -1.27 8.40
C PRO A 29 9.13 0.21 8.44
N GLY A 30 10.15 0.60 7.68
CA GLY A 30 10.57 2.01 7.55
C GLY A 30 9.52 2.87 6.87
N LEU A 31 8.92 2.38 5.78
CA LEU A 31 7.86 3.09 5.07
C LEU A 31 6.58 3.13 5.89
N ALA A 32 6.19 2.03 6.53
CA ALA A 32 5.03 1.98 7.43
C ALA A 32 5.11 3.01 8.56
N ARG A 33 6.31 3.20 9.12
CA ARG A 33 6.55 4.20 10.17
C ARG A 33 6.47 5.64 9.63
N ALA A 34 6.91 5.87 8.41
CA ALA A 34 6.90 7.19 7.77
C ALA A 34 5.54 7.54 7.13
N ALA A 35 4.70 6.54 6.85
CA ALA A 35 3.42 6.70 6.18
C ALA A 35 2.41 7.40 7.09
N LEU A 36 2.10 8.66 6.78
CA LEU A 36 1.08 9.47 7.47
C LEU A 36 -0.31 9.33 6.83
N ALA A 37 -0.37 9.21 5.51
CA ALA A 37 -1.58 9.08 4.72
C ALA A 37 -1.25 8.42 3.37
N GLY A 38 -2.28 8.13 2.58
CA GLY A 38 -2.13 7.68 1.20
C GLY A 38 -3.17 8.30 0.30
N VAL A 39 -2.83 8.42 -0.99
CA VAL A 39 -3.75 8.85 -2.04
C VAL A 39 -4.25 7.59 -2.73
N VAL A 40 -5.58 7.45 -2.81
CA VAL A 40 -6.24 6.32 -3.48
C VAL A 40 -7.07 6.89 -4.62
N ASP A 41 -6.83 6.37 -5.83
CA ASP A 41 -7.53 6.78 -7.06
C ASP A 41 -7.52 8.30 -7.31
N GLY A 42 -6.39 8.94 -6.99
CA GLY A 42 -6.18 10.40 -7.08
C GLY A 42 -6.44 10.98 -8.46
#